data_AF-A0A2V6GIA1-F1
#
_entry.id   AF-A0A2V6GIA1-F1
#
_cell.length_a   1.000
_cell.length_b   1.000
_cell.length_c   1.000
_cell.angle_alpha   90.00
_cell.angle_beta   90.00
_cell.angle_gamma   90.00
#
_symmetry.space_group_name_H-M   'P 1'
#
loop_
_entity.id
_entity.type
_entity.pdbx_description
1 polymer ?
#
loop_
_entity_poly.entity_id
_entity_poly.type
_entity_poly.pdbx_seq_one_letter_code
_entity_poly.pdbx_strand_id
1 'polypeptide(L)'
;MILLSHPTGNEFVREALAAFDRAGIFGEFWTTISWNPEARINRLFPQSLRDLFGRRSFSESVRSRTHTVPLREAIRLFAGAIGVTPKHE
;
A
#
# COMPACT_ATOMS: atom_id res chain seq x y z
N MET A 1 17.63 8.82 -5.90
CA MET A 1 16.85 7.91 -5.05
C MET A 1 15.47 8.52 -4.83
N ILE A 2 14.41 7.79 -5.14
CA ILE A 2 13.02 8.25 -5.07
C ILE A 2 12.32 7.58 -3.89
N LEU A 3 11.74 8.39 -3.02
CA LEU A 3 10.75 7.97 -2.04
C LEU A 3 9.37 8.26 -2.61
N LEU A 4 8.53 7.23 -2.67
CA LEU A 4 7.14 7.36 -3.12
C LEU A 4 6.20 7.14 -1.94
N SER A 5 5.31 8.09 -1.68
CA SER A 5 4.24 7.92 -0.69
C SER A 5 2.90 8.04 -1.40
N HIS A 6 2.09 7.00 -1.30
CA HIS A 6 0.75 7.03 -1.86
C HIS A 6 -0.19 6.16 -1.02
N PRO A 7 -1.40 6.63 -0.69
CA PRO A 7 -2.31 5.88 0.17
C PRO A 7 -2.77 4.57 -0.47
N THR A 8 -2.73 4.46 -1.80
CA THR A 8 -3.11 3.25 -2.54
C THR A 8 -1.97 2.74 -3.43
N GLY A 9 -1.73 1.44 -3.42
CA GLY A 9 -0.94 0.76 -4.44
C GLY A 9 -1.80 0.39 -5.64
N ASN A 10 -2.28 1.37 -6.42
CA ASN A 10 -3.01 1.08 -7.65
C ASN A 10 -2.05 0.67 -8.79
N GLU A 11 -2.59 0.34 -9.95
CA GLU A 11 -1.80 -0.12 -11.11
C GLU A 11 -0.73 0.89 -11.55
N PHE A 12 -1.06 2.19 -11.57
CA PHE A 12 -0.10 3.25 -11.90
C PHE A 12 1.07 3.32 -10.93
N VAL A 13 0.77 3.26 -9.63
CA VAL A 13 1.80 3.26 -8.58
C VAL A 13 2.69 2.02 -8.70
N ARG A 14 2.12 0.86 -9.02
CA ARG A 14 2.88 -0.36 -9.28
C ARG A 14 3.84 -0.22 -10.45
N GLU A 15 3.37 0.28 -11.58
CA GLU A 15 4.22 0.45 -12.77
C GLU A 15 5.31 1.51 -12.54
N ALA A 16 5.00 2.58 -11.81
CA ALA A 16 6.00 3.56 -11.40
C ALA A 16 7.08 2.94 -10.49
N LEU A 17 6.68 2.19 -9.46
CA LEU A 17 7.61 1.50 -8.57
C LEU A 17 8.48 0.49 -9.33
N ALA A 18 7.88 -0.27 -10.25
CA ALA A 18 8.61 -1.21 -11.09
C ALA A 18 9.61 -0.51 -12.02
N ALA A 19 9.24 0.64 -12.59
CA ALA A 19 10.14 1.46 -13.40
C ALA A 19 11.30 2.02 -12.57
N PHE A 20 11.04 2.51 -11.36
CA PHE A 20 12.07 3.00 -10.44
C PHE A 20 13.02 1.90 -9.98
N ASP A 21 12.50 0.71 -9.73
CA ASP A 21 13.29 -0.45 -9.33
C ASP A 21 14.20 -0.91 -10.48
N ARG A 22 13.66 -1.03 -11.70
CA ARG A 22 14.43 -1.33 -12.92
C ARG A 22 15.51 -0.28 -13.21
N ALA A 23 15.24 0.99 -12.94
CA ALA A 23 16.19 2.08 -13.14
C ALA A 23 17.22 2.22 -12.00
N GLY A 24 17.13 1.41 -10.93
CA GLY A 24 18.04 1.47 -9.78
C GLY A 24 17.91 2.75 -8.95
N ILE A 25 16.81 3.50 -9.11
CA ILE A 25 16.56 4.76 -8.40
C ILE A 25 15.53 4.63 -7.27
N PHE A 26 14.88 3.47 -7.12
CA PHE A 26 13.90 3.23 -6.07
C PHE A 26 14.54 3.21 -4.67
N GLY A 27 14.06 4.09 -3.79
CA GLY A 27 14.46 4.16 -2.39
C GLY A 27 13.48 3.42 -1.49
N GLU A 28 12.32 4.03 -1.25
CA GLU A 28 11.31 3.51 -0.32
C GLU A 28 9.90 3.77 -0.84
N PHE A 29 8.98 2.90 -0.45
CA PHE A 29 7.56 3.07 -0.73
C PHE A 29 6.74 3.08 0.56
N TRP A 30 5.94 4.12 0.78
CA TRP A 30 5.08 4.27 1.94
C TRP A 30 3.61 4.19 1.52
N THR A 31 2.89 3.19 2.02
CA THR A 31 1.48 2.93 1.68
C THR A 31 0.64 2.57 2.91
N THR A 32 -0.68 2.57 2.77
CA THR A 32 -1.59 2.17 3.85
C THR A 32 -1.66 0.64 3.96
N ILE A 33 -1.77 -0.05 2.82
CA ILE A 33 -1.93 -1.50 2.72
C ILE A 33 -0.98 -2.04 1.65
N SER A 34 -0.22 -3.07 2.02
CA SER A 34 0.57 -3.90 1.11
C SER A 34 0.12 -5.33 1.26
N TRP A 35 -0.25 -5.98 0.15
CA TRP A 35 -0.65 -7.38 0.17
C TRP A 35 0.53 -8.27 -0.19
N ASN A 36 0.86 -9.23 0.69
CA ASN A 36 1.83 -10.26 0.40
C ASN A 36 1.09 -11.52 -0.09
N PRO A 37 1.11 -11.87 -1.39
CA PRO A 37 0.41 -13.04 -1.91
C PRO A 37 0.87 -14.37 -1.29
N GLU A 38 2.11 -14.43 -0.79
CA GLU A 38 2.71 -15.62 -0.16
C GLU A 38 2.34 -15.78 1.32
N ALA A 39 1.65 -14.80 1.93
CA ALA A 39 1.30 -14.87 3.33
C ALA A 39 0.27 -15.98 3.60
N ARG A 40 0.56 -16.87 4.56
CA ARG A 40 -0.33 -17.99 4.92
C ARG A 40 -1.73 -17.52 5.35
N ILE A 41 -1.82 -16.32 5.93
CA ILE A 41 -3.09 -15.71 6.36
C ILE A 41 -4.05 -15.44 5.19
N ASN A 42 -3.55 -15.35 3.95
CA ASN A 42 -4.39 -15.13 2.76
C ASN A 42 -5.42 -16.24 2.56
N ARG A 43 -5.15 -17.45 3.06
CA ARG A 43 -6.09 -18.59 3.00
C ARG A 43 -7.34 -18.39 3.85
N LEU A 44 -7.28 -17.52 4.86
CA LEU A 44 -8.42 -17.16 5.72
C LEU A 44 -9.35 -16.14 5.08
N PHE A 45 -8.92 -15.45 4.01
CA PHE A 45 -9.74 -14.45 3.34
C PHE A 45 -10.64 -15.08 2.25
N PRO A 46 -11.87 -14.59 2.07
CA PRO A 46 -12.70 -14.89 0.89
C PRO A 46 -11.97 -14.58 -0.42
N GLN A 47 -12.32 -15.29 -1.49
CA GLN A 47 -11.73 -15.10 -2.82
C GLN A 47 -11.85 -13.64 -3.30
N SER A 48 -12.99 -13.01 -3.09
CA SER A 48 -13.24 -11.60 -3.45
C SER A 48 -12.26 -10.63 -2.78
N LEU A 49 -11.89 -10.87 -1.52
CA LEU A 49 -10.89 -10.08 -0.82
C LEU A 49 -9.47 -10.38 -1.32
N ARG A 50 -9.17 -11.64 -1.64
CA ARG A 50 -7.88 -12.01 -2.26
C ARG A 50 -7.70 -11.34 -3.61
N ASP A 51 -8.75 -11.27 -4.44
CA ASP A 51 -8.69 -10.61 -5.73
C ASP A 51 -8.54 -9.09 -5.58
N LEU A 52 -9.26 -8.49 -4.62
CA LEU A 52 -9.20 -7.07 -4.31
C LEU A 52 -7.82 -6.64 -3.80
N PHE A 53 -7.25 -7.40 -2.86
CA PHE A 53 -5.93 -7.11 -2.29
C PHE A 53 -4.79 -7.62 -3.18
N GLY A 54 -5.00 -8.64 -4.01
CA GLY A 54 -4.01 -9.15 -4.95
C GLY A 54 -3.54 -8.08 -5.93
N ARG A 55 -4.42 -7.14 -6.30
CA ARG A 55 -4.06 -5.95 -7.10
C ARG A 55 -3.07 -5.02 -6.40
N ARG A 56 -2.98 -5.09 -5.06
CA ARG A 56 -2.08 -4.33 -4.17
C ARG A 56 -0.85 -5.16 -3.75
N SER A 57 -0.47 -6.15 -4.55
CA SER A 57 0.76 -6.91 -4.38
C SER A 57 1.90 -6.30 -5.20
N PHE A 58 3.12 -6.35 -4.64
CA PHE A 58 4.33 -5.83 -5.26
C PHE A 58 5.37 -6.95 -5.40
N SER A 59 6.38 -6.72 -6.24
CA SER A 59 7.55 -7.61 -6.33
C SER A 59 8.27 -7.68 -4.98
N GLU A 60 9.04 -8.75 -4.75
CA GLU A 60 9.81 -8.92 -3.51
C GLU A 60 10.81 -7.77 -3.28
N SER A 61 11.46 -7.30 -4.36
CA SER A 61 12.42 -6.18 -4.34
C SER A 61 11.81 -4.85 -3.89
N VAL A 62 10.53 -4.62 -4.23
CA VAL A 62 9.78 -3.43 -3.83
C VAL A 62 9.20 -3.60 -2.43
N ARG A 63 8.68 -4.79 -2.14
CA ARG A 63 8.06 -5.15 -0.86
C ARG A 63 9.05 -5.04 0.31
N SER A 64 10.31 -5.44 0.13
CA SER A 64 11.34 -5.34 1.18
C SER A 64 11.64 -3.90 1.61
N ARG A 65 11.36 -2.92 0.74
CA ARG A 65 11.50 -1.47 0.97
C ARG A 65 10.14 -0.77 1.02
N THR A 66 9.07 -1.53 1.25
CA THR A 66 7.71 -1.01 1.40
C THR A 66 7.33 -0.97 2.87
N HIS A 67 6.92 0.21 3.34
CA HIS A 67 6.41 0.43 4.69
C HIS A 67 4.90 0.62 4.65
N THR A 68 4.20 -0.03 5.59
CA THR A 68 2.75 0.06 5.74
C THR A 68 2.36 0.67 7.08
N VAL A 69 1.39 1.58 7.05
CA VAL A 69 0.84 2.21 8.27
C VAL A 69 -0.69 2.07 8.35
N PRO A 70 -1.24 0.84 8.27
CA PRO A 70 -2.69 0.62 8.14
C PRO A 70 -3.48 1.15 9.34
N LEU A 71 -2.93 1.05 10.55
CA LEU A 71 -3.60 1.52 11.77
C LEU A 71 -3.77 3.04 11.78
N ARG A 72 -2.76 3.79 11.32
CA ARG A 72 -2.83 5.25 11.23
C ARG A 72 -3.91 5.69 10.24
N GLU A 73 -4.04 4.97 9.13
CA GLU A 73 -5.09 5.23 8.16
C GLU A 73 -6.49 4.88 8.68
N ALA A 74 -6.63 3.76 9.39
CA ALA A 74 -7.89 3.38 10.03
C ALA A 74 -8.33 4.45 11.05
N ILE A 75 -7.40 4.99 11.85
CA ILE A 75 -7.67 6.09 12.76
C ILE A 75 -8.07 7.36 12.00
N ARG A 76 -7.38 7.71 10.91
CA ARG A 76 -7.72 8.87 10.07
C ARG A 76 -9.13 8.77 9.48
N LEU A 77 -9.49 7.61 8.95
CA LEU A 77 -10.81 7.35 8.37
C LEU A 77 -11.90 7.34 9.45
N PHE A 78 -11.64 6.73 10.60
CA PHE A 78 -12.55 6.72 11.73
C PHE A 78 -12.76 8.14 12.29
N ALA A 79 -11.69 8.92 12.48
CA ALA A 79 -11.75 10.32 12.89
C ALA A 79 -12.60 11.17 11.92
N GLY A 80 -12.48 10.91 10.61
CA GLY A 80 -13.34 11.52 9.59
C GLY A 80 -14.80 11.13 9.70
N ALA A 81 -15.08 9.85 9.96
CA ALA A 81 -16.45 9.35 10.12
C ALA A 81 -17.15 9.91 11.37
N ILE A 82 -16.40 10.17 12.46
CA ILE A 82 -16.93 10.73 13.71
C ILE A 82 -16.86 12.27 13.79
N GLY A 83 -16.43 12.94 12.72
CA GLY A 83 -16.40 14.41 12.63
C GLY A 83 -15.27 15.10 13.41
N VAL A 84 -14.18 14.40 13.72
CA VAL A 84 -13.02 14.91 14.48
C VAL A 84 -11.86 15.35 13.57
N THR A 85 -12.02 15.28 12.25
CA THR A 85 -11.00 15.80 11.33
C THR A 85 -10.99 17.32 11.34
N PRO A 86 -9.83 17.99 11.39
CA PRO A 86 -9.77 19.43 11.19
C PRO A 86 -10.41 19.75 9.84
N LYS A 87 -11.39 20.66 9.83
CA LYS A 87 -11.76 21.37 8.61
C LYS A 87 -10.48 22.02 8.09
N HIS A 88 -9.87 21.43 7.06
CA HIS A 88 -8.97 22.19 6.21
C HIS A 88 -9.87 23.07 5.35
N GLU A 89 -9.98 24.34 5.77
CA GLU A 89 -10.38 25.47 4.91
C GLU A 89 -9.40 25.64 3.74
#